data_AF-A0A832NNY7-F1
#
_entry.id   AF-A0A832NNY7-F1
#
_cell.length_a   1.000
_cell.length_b   1.000
_cell.length_c   1.000
_cell.angle_alpha   90.00
_cell.angle_beta   90.00
_cell.angle_gamma   90.00
#
_symmetry.space_group_name_H-M   'P 1'
#
loop_
_entity.id
_entity.type
_entity.pdbx_description
1 polymer ?
#
loop_
_entity_poly.entity_id
_entity_poly.type
_entity_poly.pdbx_seq_one_letter_code
_entity_poly.pdbx_strand_id
1 'polypeptide(L)'
;FRMYSRYIERKGWKIEIMDSHPAELGGFKEIIFRVEGKGAYRNLRYESGVHRVQRVPVTESGGRIHTSTVTVAVLPEPEEVEVEIKPEEIRIDTFRSSGPGGQHMQKTDSAVRITHIPTGIVVSCQDDRSQQKNKMHAMTILRARLFSLKEREQQESISKERRIQVGTGERCEKIRTYNYPQNRVTDHRINKSVYNLAEILDGDLDEFIEALSKELK
;
A
#
# COMPACT_ATOMS: atom_id res chain seq x y z
N PHE A 1 5.91 -7.86 14.93
CA PHE A 1 4.45 -8.03 15.11
C PHE A 1 4.03 -7.85 16.56
N ARG A 2 4.23 -8.83 17.47
CA ARG A 2 3.79 -8.76 18.89
C ARG A 2 4.08 -7.42 19.59
N MET A 3 5.27 -6.89 19.39
CA MET A 3 5.68 -5.57 19.90
C MET A 3 4.72 -4.45 19.48
N TYR A 4 4.40 -4.39 18.18
CA TYR A 4 3.45 -3.42 17.65
C TYR A 4 2.02 -3.71 18.10
N SER A 5 1.59 -4.97 18.14
CA SER A 5 0.26 -5.36 18.64
C SER A 5 0.03 -4.85 20.06
N ARG A 6 1.00 -5.04 20.97
CA ARG A 6 0.92 -4.54 22.34
C ARG A 6 0.91 -3.02 22.42
N TYR A 7 1.73 -2.35 21.61
CA TYR A 7 1.73 -0.88 21.54
C TYR A 7 0.38 -0.32 21.07
N ILE A 8 -0.21 -0.94 20.03
CA ILE A 8 -1.52 -0.58 19.47
C ILE A 8 -2.62 -0.77 20.53
N GLU A 9 -2.62 -1.91 21.22
CA GLU A 9 -3.56 -2.19 22.33
C GLU A 9 -3.42 -1.17 23.46
N ARG A 10 -2.20 -0.80 23.88
CA ARG A 10 -1.94 0.21 24.92
C ARG A 10 -2.45 1.60 24.54
N LYS A 11 -2.42 1.95 23.25
CA LYS A 11 -2.97 3.21 22.73
C LYS A 11 -4.50 3.18 22.53
N GLY A 12 -5.15 2.05 22.79
CA GLY A 12 -6.59 1.86 22.57
C GLY A 12 -6.97 1.82 21.09
N TRP A 13 -6.02 1.51 20.21
CA TRP A 13 -6.25 1.34 18.78
C TRP A 13 -6.66 -0.09 18.47
N LYS A 14 -7.37 -0.30 17.37
CA LYS A 14 -7.75 -1.64 16.91
C LYS A 14 -6.75 -2.14 15.89
N ILE A 15 -6.46 -3.43 15.95
CA ILE A 15 -5.64 -4.14 14.97
C ILE A 15 -6.51 -5.17 14.24
N GLU A 16 -6.38 -5.21 12.92
CA GLU A 16 -7.02 -6.18 12.06
C GLU A 16 -5.94 -6.83 11.20
N ILE A 17 -5.83 -8.16 11.24
CA ILE A 17 -4.85 -8.88 10.42
C ILE A 17 -5.50 -9.11 9.05
N MET A 18 -4.89 -8.54 8.01
CA MET A 18 -5.39 -8.64 6.63
C MET A 18 -4.84 -9.89 5.95
N ASP A 19 -3.55 -10.16 6.15
CA ASP A 19 -2.87 -11.30 5.56
C ASP A 19 -1.67 -11.72 6.41
N SER A 20 -1.34 -13.00 6.41
CA SER A 20 -0.21 -13.53 7.15
C SER A 20 0.39 -14.77 6.49
N HIS A 21 1.71 -14.77 6.37
CA HIS A 21 2.49 -15.88 5.84
C HIS A 21 3.33 -16.49 6.97
N PRO A 22 2.81 -17.51 7.69
CA PRO A 22 3.53 -18.13 8.81
C PRO A 22 4.77 -18.89 8.32
N ALA A 23 5.81 -18.93 9.17
CA ALA A 23 7.01 -19.71 8.93
C ALA A 23 6.99 -21.04 9.72
N GLU A 24 7.64 -22.08 9.20
CA GLU A 24 7.61 -23.44 9.76
C GLU A 24 8.15 -23.53 11.21
N LEU A 25 9.17 -22.74 11.53
CA LEU A 25 9.82 -22.69 12.85
C LEU A 25 9.20 -21.64 13.79
N GLY A 26 8.02 -21.12 13.45
CA GLY A 26 7.33 -20.07 14.18
C GLY A 26 7.68 -18.65 13.71
N GLY A 27 6.77 -17.72 13.98
CA GLY A 27 6.82 -16.37 13.43
C GLY A 27 6.22 -16.28 12.02
N PHE A 28 6.53 -15.19 11.32
CA PHE A 28 5.98 -14.89 10.00
C PHE A 28 7.09 -14.50 9.04
N LYS A 29 6.99 -14.98 7.79
CA LYS A 29 7.78 -14.47 6.67
C LYS A 29 7.31 -13.08 6.27
N GLU A 30 5.99 -12.89 6.23
CA GLU A 30 5.32 -11.61 5.98
C GLU A 30 4.02 -11.55 6.79
N ILE A 31 3.67 -10.36 7.28
CA ILE A 31 2.40 -10.12 7.94
C ILE A 31 1.91 -8.71 7.59
N ILE A 32 0.66 -8.62 7.16
CA ILE A 32 -0.01 -7.38 6.77
C ILE A 32 -1.18 -7.18 7.73
N PHE A 33 -1.19 -6.04 8.40
CA PHE A 33 -2.23 -5.71 9.36
C PHE A 33 -2.63 -4.24 9.22
N ARG A 34 -3.92 -3.97 9.40
CA ARG A 34 -4.52 -2.65 9.45
C ARG A 34 -4.59 -2.18 10.90
N VAL A 35 -4.38 -0.88 11.10
CA VAL A 35 -4.45 -0.24 12.42
C VAL A 35 -5.47 0.88 12.36
N GLU A 36 -6.54 0.76 13.13
CA GLU A 36 -7.59 1.77 13.23
C GLU A 36 -7.40 2.56 14.53
N GLY A 37 -7.11 3.86 14.40
CA GLY A 37 -6.87 4.72 15.56
C GLY A 37 -6.54 6.16 15.19
N LYS A 38 -7.00 7.10 16.01
CA LYS A 38 -6.68 8.54 15.82
C LYS A 38 -5.18 8.76 15.94
N GLY A 39 -4.57 9.26 14.88
CA GLY A 39 -3.13 9.53 14.83
C GLY A 39 -2.23 8.28 14.72
N ALA A 40 -2.80 7.11 14.41
CA ALA A 40 -2.02 5.86 14.31
C ALA A 40 -0.84 6.00 13.32
N TYR A 41 -1.12 6.52 12.12
CA TYR A 41 -0.09 6.75 11.09
C TYR A 41 1.00 7.72 11.57
N ARG A 42 0.64 8.80 12.27
CA ARG A 42 1.60 9.81 12.75
C ARG A 42 2.66 9.21 13.69
N ASN A 43 2.27 8.24 14.51
CA ASN A 43 3.18 7.60 15.46
C ASN A 43 3.95 6.46 14.80
N LEU A 44 3.26 5.62 14.00
CA LEU A 44 3.85 4.42 13.41
C LEU A 44 4.74 4.72 12.20
N ARG A 45 4.59 5.87 11.51
CA ARG A 45 5.43 6.23 10.35
C ARG A 45 6.93 6.18 10.65
N TYR A 46 7.33 6.42 11.90
CA TYR A 46 8.74 6.38 12.28
C TYR A 46 9.30 4.96 12.42
N GLU A 47 8.45 3.94 12.41
CA GLU A 47 8.86 2.53 12.43
C GLU A 47 9.10 1.98 11.02
N SER A 48 8.91 2.77 9.96
CA SER A 48 9.26 2.33 8.60
C SER A 48 10.77 2.24 8.42
N GLY A 49 11.26 1.11 7.92
CA GLY A 49 12.67 0.90 7.60
C GLY A 49 13.17 -0.50 7.94
N VAL A 50 14.49 -0.67 7.86
CA VAL A 50 15.16 -1.92 8.21
C VAL A 50 15.47 -1.97 9.71
N HIS A 51 15.01 -3.00 10.38
CA HIS A 51 15.33 -3.30 11.76
C HIS A 51 16.32 -4.46 11.81
N ARG A 52 17.42 -4.27 12.54
CA ARG A 52 18.46 -5.29 12.73
C ARG A 52 18.33 -5.93 14.10
N VAL A 53 18.44 -7.25 14.18
CA VAL A 53 18.48 -7.99 15.45
C VAL A 53 19.78 -8.78 15.58
N GLN A 54 20.37 -8.73 16.76
CA GLN A 54 21.58 -9.49 17.12
C GLN A 54 21.25 -10.36 18.33
N ARG A 55 21.22 -11.68 18.12
CA ARG A 55 20.91 -12.67 19.16
C ARG A 55 21.49 -14.03 18.83
N VAL A 56 21.53 -14.93 19.80
CA VAL A 56 21.71 -16.37 19.56
C VAL A 56 20.35 -16.91 19.09
N PRO A 57 20.21 -17.40 17.84
CA PRO A 57 18.94 -17.90 17.35
C PRO A 57 18.64 -19.29 17.93
N VAL A 58 17.36 -19.64 18.00
CA VAL A 58 16.90 -20.91 18.59
C VAL A 58 17.42 -22.14 17.83
N THR A 59 17.72 -21.98 16.54
CA THR A 59 18.24 -23.03 15.67
C THR A 59 19.76 -23.23 15.77
N GLU A 60 20.47 -22.42 16.57
CA GLU A 60 21.93 -22.44 16.65
C GLU A 60 22.40 -23.16 17.93
N SER A 61 23.11 -24.28 17.76
CA SER A 61 23.61 -25.09 18.87
C SER A 61 24.90 -24.55 19.51
N GLY A 62 25.67 -23.72 18.79
CA GLY A 62 27.01 -23.27 19.19
C GLY A 62 27.07 -21.98 20.01
N GLY A 63 25.92 -21.40 20.40
CA GLY A 63 25.87 -20.15 21.17
C GLY A 63 26.39 -18.91 20.41
N ARG A 64 26.56 -19.01 19.09
CA ARG A 64 27.06 -17.90 18.26
C ARG A 64 25.99 -16.85 18.05
N ILE A 65 26.40 -15.58 18.11
CA ILE A 65 25.49 -14.45 17.87
C ILE A 65 25.31 -14.28 16.37
N HIS A 66 24.08 -14.42 15.90
CA HIS A 66 23.71 -14.14 14.51
C HIS A 66 23.08 -12.75 14.40
N THR A 67 23.29 -12.14 13.24
CA THR A 67 22.67 -10.86 12.88
C THR A 67 21.64 -11.09 11.78
N SER A 68 20.38 -10.81 12.08
CA SER A 68 19.26 -10.88 11.14
C SER A 68 18.67 -9.48 10.91
N THR A 69 17.91 -9.32 9.83
CA THR A 69 17.17 -8.10 9.50
C THR A 69 15.70 -8.41 9.30
N VAL A 70 14.85 -7.41 9.55
CA VAL A 70 13.42 -7.41 9.22
C VAL A 70 13.06 -6.02 8.70
N THR A 71 12.26 -5.96 7.67
CA THR A 71 11.78 -4.69 7.09
C THR A 71 10.37 -4.42 7.57
N VAL A 72 10.08 -3.14 7.84
CA VAL A 72 8.75 -2.67 8.22
C VAL A 72 8.39 -1.54 7.28
N ALA A 73 7.20 -1.61 6.67
CA ALA A 73 6.64 -0.55 5.87
C ALA A 73 5.34 -0.08 6.54
N VAL A 74 5.14 1.24 6.60
CA VAL A 74 3.96 1.86 7.18
C VAL A 74 3.39 2.81 6.16
N LEU A 75 2.21 2.46 5.66
CA LEU A 75 1.50 3.18 4.62
C LEU A 75 0.18 3.71 5.20
N PRO A 76 -0.25 4.92 4.82
CA PRO A 76 -1.60 5.37 5.15
C PRO A 76 -2.60 4.49 4.41
N GLU A 77 -3.81 4.38 4.96
CA GLU A 77 -4.89 3.69 4.27
C GLU A 77 -5.29 4.51 3.02
N PRO A 78 -5.24 3.91 1.82
CA PRO A 78 -5.63 4.61 0.60
C PRO A 78 -7.14 4.84 0.56
N GLU A 79 -7.55 5.98 0.03
CA GLU A 79 -8.96 6.23 -0.30
C GLU A 79 -9.40 5.39 -1.50
N GLU A 80 -10.67 4.99 -1.51
CA GLU A 80 -11.26 4.28 -2.65
C GLU A 80 -11.24 5.17 -3.91
N VAL A 81 -10.83 4.58 -5.03
CA VAL A 81 -10.73 5.31 -6.30
C VAL A 81 -12.13 5.45 -6.90
N GLU A 82 -12.76 6.59 -6.68
CA GLU A 82 -13.95 6.95 -7.43
C GLU A 82 -13.60 7.61 -8.77
N VAL A 83 -14.27 7.14 -9.83
CA VAL A 83 -14.19 7.71 -11.17
C VAL A 83 -15.50 8.39 -11.50
N GLU A 84 -15.57 9.67 -11.17
CA GLU A 84 -16.57 10.57 -11.71
C GLU A 84 -16.12 11.04 -13.10
N ILE A 85 -17.01 10.95 -14.09
CA ILE A 85 -16.76 11.42 -15.45
C ILE A 85 -17.65 12.63 -15.68
N LYS A 86 -17.06 13.80 -15.88
CA LYS A 86 -17.83 15.01 -16.17
C LYS A 86 -18.26 15.01 -17.64
N PRO A 87 -19.49 15.43 -17.96
CA PRO A 87 -19.95 15.53 -19.35
C PRO A 87 -19.08 16.45 -20.22
N GLU A 88 -18.41 17.43 -19.61
CA GLU A 88 -17.52 18.39 -20.28
C GLU A 88 -16.18 17.77 -20.72
N GLU A 89 -15.78 16.65 -20.10
CA GLU A 89 -14.50 15.98 -20.34
C GLU A 89 -14.60 14.89 -21.43
N ILE A 90 -15.81 14.66 -21.96
CA ILE A 90 -16.07 13.62 -22.95
C ILE A 90 -16.52 14.23 -24.29
N ARG A 91 -15.85 13.81 -25.36
CA ARG A 91 -16.30 14.06 -26.73
C ARG A 91 -17.03 12.83 -27.25
N ILE A 92 -18.26 13.01 -27.70
CA ILE A 92 -19.09 11.93 -28.24
C ILE A 92 -19.23 12.14 -29.75
N ASP A 93 -18.63 11.24 -30.52
CA ASP A 93 -18.69 11.21 -31.97
C ASP A 93 -19.62 10.05 -32.40
N THR A 94 -20.64 10.34 -33.21
CA THR A 94 -21.56 9.34 -33.77
C THR A 94 -21.21 9.04 -35.22
N PHE A 95 -21.24 7.77 -35.61
CA PHE A 95 -20.91 7.34 -36.97
C PHE A 95 -21.72 6.12 -37.38
N ARG A 96 -21.62 5.74 -38.67
CA ARG A 96 -22.32 4.56 -39.20
C ARG A 96 -21.67 3.28 -38.70
N SER A 97 -22.51 2.37 -38.23
CA SER A 97 -22.08 1.03 -37.80
C SER A 97 -21.52 0.25 -38.99
N SER A 98 -20.49 -0.56 -38.73
CA SER A 98 -19.85 -1.41 -39.74
C SER A 98 -20.23 -2.87 -39.52
N GLY A 99 -20.74 -3.57 -40.54
CA GLY A 99 -21.08 -4.99 -40.45
C GLY A 99 -22.18 -5.47 -41.40
N PRO A 100 -22.74 -6.68 -41.20
CA PRO A 100 -23.94 -7.12 -41.91
C PRO A 100 -25.20 -6.50 -41.29
N GLY A 101 -25.78 -5.47 -41.94
CA GLY A 101 -26.91 -4.73 -41.35
C GLY A 101 -27.96 -4.18 -42.33
N GLY A 102 -27.90 -4.57 -43.60
CA GLY A 102 -28.90 -4.21 -44.62
C GLY A 102 -29.12 -2.70 -44.77
N GLN A 103 -30.33 -2.30 -45.15
CA GLN A 103 -30.67 -0.89 -45.37
C GLN A 103 -30.64 -0.03 -44.10
N HIS A 104 -30.96 -0.62 -42.93
CA HIS A 104 -31.01 0.10 -41.66
C HIS A 104 -29.61 0.57 -41.25
N MET A 105 -28.57 -0.23 -41.48
CA MET A 105 -27.19 0.13 -41.17
C MET A 105 -26.63 1.22 -42.10
N GLN A 106 -27.07 1.27 -43.35
CA GLN A 106 -26.61 2.30 -44.30
C GLN A 106 -27.21 3.68 -44.03
N LYS A 107 -28.38 3.74 -43.39
CA LYS A 107 -29.15 4.97 -43.16
C LYS A 107 -29.05 5.52 -41.73
N THR A 108 -28.80 4.66 -40.73
CA THR A 108 -28.86 5.04 -39.31
C THR A 108 -27.48 5.11 -38.69
N ASP A 109 -27.14 6.27 -38.09
CA ASP A 109 -25.89 6.49 -37.37
C ASP A 109 -25.98 5.94 -35.93
N SER A 110 -25.96 4.61 -35.78
CA SER A 110 -26.13 3.96 -34.48
C SER A 110 -24.82 3.75 -33.69
N ALA A 111 -23.64 3.82 -34.32
CA ALA A 111 -22.36 3.61 -33.63
C ALA A 111 -21.91 4.87 -32.88
N VAL A 112 -21.35 4.67 -31.68
CA VAL A 112 -20.92 5.76 -30.80
C VAL A 112 -19.45 5.56 -30.44
N ARG A 113 -18.66 6.63 -30.58
CA ARG A 113 -17.29 6.74 -30.09
C ARG A 113 -17.25 7.81 -29.02
N ILE A 114 -16.76 7.47 -27.84
CA ILE A 114 -16.54 8.39 -26.73
C ILE A 114 -15.04 8.54 -26.53
N THR A 115 -14.57 9.77 -26.50
CA THR A 115 -13.18 10.13 -26.22
C THR A 115 -13.14 10.92 -24.92
N HIS A 116 -12.39 10.44 -23.93
CA HIS A 116 -12.09 11.23 -22.75
C HIS A 116 -10.93 12.17 -23.05
N ILE A 117 -11.21 13.48 -23.09
CA ILE A 117 -10.27 14.52 -23.54
C ILE A 117 -9.02 14.57 -22.64
N PRO A 118 -9.12 14.52 -21.31
CA PRO A 118 -7.95 14.60 -20.43
C PRO A 118 -6.98 13.41 -20.54
N THR A 119 -7.50 12.18 -20.71
CA THR A 119 -6.66 10.97 -20.74
C THR A 119 -6.38 10.47 -22.15
N GLY A 120 -7.07 11.00 -23.16
CA GLY A 120 -7.00 10.53 -24.55
C GLY A 120 -7.59 9.13 -24.78
N ILE A 121 -8.24 8.52 -23.78
CA ILE A 121 -8.82 7.18 -23.92
C ILE A 121 -10.04 7.25 -24.85
N VAL A 122 -9.98 6.47 -25.92
CA VAL A 122 -11.07 6.33 -26.88
C VAL A 122 -11.74 4.97 -26.72
N VAL A 123 -13.07 4.98 -26.65
CA VAL A 123 -13.92 3.79 -26.61
C VAL A 123 -14.97 3.91 -27.70
N SER A 124 -15.24 2.82 -28.42
CA SER A 124 -16.32 2.76 -29.41
C SER A 124 -17.19 1.54 -29.18
N CYS A 125 -18.50 1.70 -29.35
CA CYS A 125 -19.50 0.63 -29.26
C CYS A 125 -20.49 0.73 -30.43
N GLN A 126 -20.81 -0.41 -31.04
CA GLN A 126 -21.74 -0.54 -32.17
C GLN A 126 -22.60 -1.81 -32.08
N ASP A 127 -22.70 -2.41 -30.90
CA ASP A 127 -23.28 -3.74 -30.70
C ASP A 127 -24.81 -3.74 -30.84
N ASP A 128 -25.46 -2.65 -30.44
CA ASP A 128 -26.90 -2.46 -30.51
C ASP A 128 -27.34 -1.65 -31.74
N ARG A 129 -28.59 -1.87 -32.16
CA ARG A 129 -29.25 -1.03 -33.19
C ARG A 129 -29.59 0.38 -32.68
N SER A 130 -29.62 0.58 -31.36
CA SER A 130 -29.96 1.86 -30.72
C SER A 130 -28.71 2.62 -30.30
N GLN A 131 -28.61 3.87 -30.75
CA GLN A 131 -27.54 4.80 -30.39
C GLN A 131 -27.46 5.01 -28.86
N GLN A 132 -28.59 5.11 -28.17
CA GLN A 132 -28.62 5.33 -26.72
C GLN A 132 -28.03 4.15 -25.94
N LYS A 133 -28.33 2.91 -26.38
CA LYS A 133 -27.74 1.70 -25.78
C LYS A 133 -26.24 1.65 -26.00
N ASN A 134 -25.79 1.91 -27.24
CA ASN A 134 -24.36 1.99 -27.55
C ASN A 134 -23.64 3.08 -26.75
N LYS A 135 -24.27 4.25 -26.54
CA LYS A 135 -23.74 5.31 -25.69
C LYS A 135 -23.58 4.86 -24.23
N MET A 136 -24.60 4.19 -23.65
CA MET A 136 -24.52 3.68 -22.29
C MET A 136 -23.42 2.61 -22.14
N HIS A 137 -23.33 1.66 -23.08
CA HIS A 137 -22.28 0.65 -23.07
C HIS A 137 -20.88 1.25 -23.22
N ALA A 138 -20.70 2.18 -24.17
CA ALA A 138 -19.44 2.90 -24.34
C ALA A 138 -19.05 3.68 -23.07
N MET A 139 -20.02 4.30 -22.37
CA MET A 139 -19.77 5.01 -21.12
C MET A 139 -19.35 4.06 -19.99
N THR A 140 -19.99 2.89 -19.88
CA THR A 140 -19.60 1.85 -18.91
C THR A 140 -18.17 1.34 -19.16
N ILE A 141 -17.82 1.07 -20.42
CA ILE A 141 -16.48 0.64 -20.80
C ILE A 141 -15.46 1.76 -20.55
N LEU A 142 -15.81 3.01 -20.84
CA LEU A 142 -14.96 4.16 -20.56
C LEU A 142 -14.68 4.30 -19.06
N ARG A 143 -15.72 4.20 -18.23
CA ARG A 143 -15.59 4.20 -16.76
C ARG A 143 -14.69 3.08 -16.27
N ALA A 144 -14.88 1.86 -16.77
CA ALA A 144 -14.02 0.73 -16.41
C ALA A 144 -12.54 0.97 -16.79
N ARG A 145 -12.27 1.50 -18.00
CA ARG A 145 -10.90 1.82 -18.42
C ARG A 145 -10.26 2.92 -17.59
N LEU A 146 -11.00 3.98 -17.28
CA LEU A 146 -10.52 5.07 -16.43
C LEU A 146 -10.27 4.59 -15.00
N PHE A 147 -11.13 3.72 -14.48
CA PHE A 147 -10.96 3.09 -13.18
C PHE A 147 -9.67 2.28 -13.13
N SER A 148 -9.48 1.34 -14.07
CA SER A 148 -8.24 0.55 -14.13
C SER A 148 -6.99 1.40 -14.30
N LEU A 149 -7.07 2.52 -15.03
CA LEU A 149 -5.94 3.45 -15.16
C LEU A 149 -5.58 4.10 -13.81
N LYS A 150 -6.57 4.69 -13.11
CA LYS A 150 -6.35 5.33 -11.81
C LYS A 150 -5.92 4.33 -10.75
N GLU A 151 -6.52 3.14 -10.73
CA GLU A 151 -6.15 2.05 -9.83
C GLU A 151 -4.69 1.64 -10.02
N ARG A 152 -4.26 1.49 -11.29
CA ARG A 152 -2.85 1.19 -11.61
C ARG A 152 -1.91 2.30 -11.15
N GLU A 153 -2.24 3.56 -11.41
CA GLU A 153 -1.43 4.71 -10.98
C GLU A 153 -1.30 4.77 -9.45
N GLN A 154 -2.40 4.55 -8.73
CA GLN A 154 -2.40 4.48 -7.27
C GLN A 154 -1.53 3.32 -6.78
N GLN A 155 -1.71 2.12 -7.35
CA GLN A 155 -0.92 0.94 -6.97
C GLN A 155 0.58 1.14 -7.25
N GLU A 156 0.94 1.77 -8.37
CA GLU A 156 2.33 2.12 -8.70
C GLU A 156 2.92 3.11 -7.69
N SER A 157 2.15 4.14 -7.29
CA SER A 157 2.58 5.10 -6.27
C SER A 157 2.84 4.42 -4.93
N ILE A 158 1.92 3.58 -4.46
CA ILE A 158 2.01 2.83 -3.20
C ILE A 158 3.19 1.86 -3.26
N SER A 159 3.36 1.13 -4.37
CA SER A 159 4.47 0.20 -4.56
C SER A 159 5.81 0.92 -4.51
N LYS A 160 5.90 2.10 -5.12
CA LYS A 160 7.09 2.95 -5.10
C LYS A 160 7.40 3.44 -3.69
N GLU A 161 6.42 3.96 -2.96
CA GLU A 161 6.59 4.38 -1.56
C GLU A 161 7.04 3.22 -0.67
N ARG A 162 6.39 2.05 -0.80
CA ARG A 162 6.78 0.82 -0.07
C ARG A 162 8.23 0.45 -0.37
N ARG A 163 8.65 0.46 -1.63
CA ARG A 163 10.03 0.14 -2.04
C ARG A 163 11.04 1.10 -1.42
N ILE A 164 10.72 2.39 -1.35
CA ILE A 164 11.59 3.40 -0.72
C ILE A 164 11.73 3.12 0.78
N GLN A 165 10.64 2.77 1.47
CA GLN A 165 10.68 2.49 2.91
C GLN A 165 11.41 1.19 3.24
N VAL A 166 11.20 0.13 2.45
CA VAL A 166 11.81 -1.19 2.67
C VAL A 166 13.29 -1.20 2.28
N GLY A 167 13.66 -0.43 1.26
CA GLY A 167 15.01 -0.43 0.70
C GLY A 167 15.40 -1.80 0.15
N THR A 168 16.66 -2.17 0.32
CA THR A 168 17.21 -3.47 -0.07
C THR A 168 17.06 -4.53 1.03
N GLY A 169 16.67 -4.12 2.25
CA GLY A 169 16.59 -4.99 3.42
C GLY A 169 17.96 -5.38 4.01
N GLU A 170 19.03 -4.75 3.54
CA GLU A 170 20.40 -5.05 3.95
C GLU A 170 20.75 -4.47 5.33
N ARG A 171 21.79 -5.04 5.94
CA ARG A 171 22.27 -4.66 7.29
C ARG A 171 22.77 -3.21 7.37
N CYS A 172 23.16 -2.61 6.25
CA CYS A 172 23.69 -1.25 6.18
C CYS A 172 22.58 -0.20 6.36
N GLU A 173 21.38 -0.47 5.85
CA GLU A 173 20.22 0.44 5.82
C GLU A 173 19.39 0.44 7.13
N LYS A 174 19.96 -0.12 8.20
CA LYS A 174 19.27 -0.27 9.50
C LYS A 174 18.90 1.09 10.10
N ILE A 175 17.62 1.26 10.44
CA ILE A 175 17.15 2.37 11.26
C ILE A 175 17.29 2.07 12.76
N ARG A 176 17.14 0.79 13.15
CA ARG A 176 17.18 0.37 14.55
C ARG A 176 17.94 -0.94 14.72
N THR A 177 18.68 -1.08 15.81
CA THR A 177 19.34 -2.34 16.20
C THR A 177 18.84 -2.80 17.55
N TYR A 178 18.36 -4.04 17.61
CA TYR A 178 17.99 -4.77 18.82
C TYR A 178 19.13 -5.72 19.18
N ASN A 179 19.85 -5.43 20.26
CA ASN A 179 20.99 -6.21 20.72
C ASN A 179 20.59 -6.97 22.00
N TYR A 180 20.37 -8.27 21.88
CA TYR A 180 19.97 -9.13 23.00
C TYR A 180 21.09 -9.32 24.03
N PRO A 181 22.34 -9.65 23.66
CA PRO A 181 23.44 -9.78 24.63
C PRO A 181 23.64 -8.57 25.55
N GLN A 182 23.38 -7.36 25.04
CA GLN A 182 23.56 -6.11 25.79
C GLN A 182 22.23 -5.53 26.33
N ASN A 183 21.11 -6.24 26.16
CA ASN A 183 19.76 -5.76 26.51
C ASN A 183 19.44 -4.35 25.98
N ARG A 184 19.96 -4.00 24.79
CA ARG A 184 19.99 -2.62 24.28
C ARG A 184 19.28 -2.49 22.95
N VAL A 185 18.53 -1.41 22.79
CA VAL A 185 17.97 -0.98 21.51
C VAL A 185 18.55 0.38 21.15
N THR A 186 19.05 0.51 19.92
CA THR A 186 19.62 1.75 19.40
C THR A 186 18.90 2.15 18.13
N ASP A 187 18.33 3.35 18.08
CA ASP A 187 17.84 3.98 16.86
C ASP A 187 18.98 4.83 16.26
N HIS A 188 19.44 4.48 15.07
CA HIS A 188 20.62 5.07 14.43
C HIS A 188 20.34 6.43 13.81
N ARG A 189 19.07 6.79 13.61
CA ARG A 189 18.70 8.10 13.04
C ARG A 189 19.00 9.24 14.01
N ILE A 190 18.74 9.00 15.29
CA ILE A 190 18.95 9.94 16.39
C ILE A 190 20.09 9.50 17.33
N ASN A 191 20.76 8.39 17.01
CA ASN A 191 21.78 7.74 17.83
C ASN A 191 21.37 7.49 19.30
N LYS A 192 20.07 7.40 19.57
CA LYS A 192 19.52 7.17 20.92
C LYS A 192 19.58 5.69 21.25
N SER A 193 20.13 5.37 22.41
CA SER A 193 20.21 4.01 22.92
C SER A 193 19.46 3.88 24.25
N VAL A 194 18.64 2.85 24.38
CA VAL A 194 17.89 2.52 25.60
C VAL A 194 18.20 1.07 26.00
N TYR A 195 18.33 0.82 27.30
CA TYR A 195 18.81 -0.45 27.87
C TYR A 195 17.70 -1.30 28.52
N ASN A 196 16.52 -1.32 27.90
CA ASN A 196 15.32 -2.02 28.37
C ASN A 196 14.64 -2.81 27.23
N LEU A 197 15.40 -3.65 26.53
CA LEU A 197 14.92 -4.41 25.37
C LEU A 197 13.59 -5.15 25.64
N ALA A 198 13.41 -5.74 26.82
CA ALA A 198 12.19 -6.48 27.16
C ALA A 198 10.95 -5.57 27.17
N GLU A 199 11.03 -4.37 27.74
CA GLU A 199 9.93 -3.40 27.81
C GLU A 199 9.56 -2.89 26.42
N ILE A 200 10.57 -2.60 25.60
CA ILE A 200 10.40 -2.18 24.21
C ILE A 200 9.68 -3.27 23.42
N LEU A 201 10.11 -4.53 23.53
CA LEU A 201 9.47 -5.67 22.86
C LEU A 201 8.04 -5.92 23.37
N ASP A 202 7.72 -5.43 24.56
CA ASP A 202 6.39 -5.47 25.16
C ASP A 202 5.51 -4.26 24.81
N GLY A 203 5.98 -3.41 23.89
CA GLY A 203 5.20 -2.32 23.29
C GLY A 203 5.46 -0.96 23.94
N ASP A 204 6.50 -0.78 24.73
CA ASP A 204 6.91 0.54 25.22
C ASP A 204 7.79 1.28 24.19
N LEU A 205 7.13 1.85 23.18
CA LEU A 205 7.78 2.55 22.06
C LEU A 205 7.70 4.08 22.18
N ASP A 206 7.00 4.59 23.19
CA ASP A 206 6.69 6.02 23.31
C ASP A 206 7.97 6.86 23.41
N GLU A 207 8.97 6.37 24.15
CA GLU A 207 10.25 7.07 24.30
C GLU A 207 10.99 7.29 22.96
N PHE A 208 10.94 6.32 22.04
CA PHE A 208 11.54 6.45 20.71
C PHE A 208 10.70 7.34 19.81
N ILE A 209 9.39 7.13 19.78
CA ILE A 209 8.47 7.87 18.92
C ILE A 209 8.49 9.35 19.27
N GLU A 210 8.49 9.69 20.56
CA GLU A 210 8.59 11.09 21.01
C GLU A 210 9.93 11.73 20.66
N ALA A 211 11.04 11.01 20.85
CA ALA A 211 12.37 11.51 20.49
C ALA A 211 12.47 11.78 18.98
N LEU A 212 12.01 10.83 18.16
CA LEU A 212 11.97 10.96 16.70
C LEU A 212 11.04 12.09 16.27
N SER A 213 9.87 12.21 16.90
CA SER A 213 8.90 13.28 16.61
C SER A 213 9.42 14.67 16.97
N LYS A 214 10.34 14.79 17.93
CA LYS A 214 10.97 16.06 18.30
C LYS A 214 12.09 16.46 17.34
N GLU A 215 12.93 15.52 16.92
CA GLU A 215 14.07 15.81 16.03
C GLU A 215 13.69 15.89 14.55
N LEU A 216 12.75 15.06 14.09
CA LEU A 216 12.31 15.01 12.68
C LEU A 216 11.11 15.94 12.40
N LYS A 217 11.04 17.08 13.10
CA LYS A 217 9.99 18.09 12.87
C LYS A 217 10.12 18.75 11.50
#